data_AF-A0A7W5CAZ2-F1
#
_entry.id   AF-A0A7W5CAZ2-F1
#
_cell.length_a   1.000
_cell.length_b   1.000
_cell.length_c   1.000
_cell.angle_alpha   90.00
_cell.angle_beta   90.00
_cell.angle_gamma   90.00
#
_symmetry.space_group_name_H-M   'P 1'
#
loop_
_entity.id
_entity.type
_entity.pdbx_description
1 polymer ?
#
loop_
_entity_poly.entity_id
_entity_poly.type
_entity_poly.pdbx_seq_one_letter_code
_entity_poly.pdbx_strand_id
1 'polypeptide(L)'
;MLSLKRSGIVLLLSVGLLITSCSSKPYGHYRDNQMIGFIDGLDEQEKTVRFNISEWAKRDEPGPAIEDWGAEYEARVLESTTITNEAGEKLGWVDLRLGQKVQINPPSTKVVTDTPDELIILSMPNEELLMRAGLLASRKGDLRTTVVYGKGESQPYPLEAFKEEEARILMNGGYSWMEHDPAYVMDVQKAFRIDAFPVFLVFDTETLVLKSERLEEVLAFKKERNEQ
;
A
#
# COMPACT_ATOMS: atom_id res chain seq x y z
N MET A 1 -79.18 3.58 -3.04
CA MET A 1 -78.64 2.33 -3.60
C MET A 1 -77.15 2.54 -3.79
N LEU A 2 -76.32 1.95 -2.92
CA LEU A 2 -74.85 2.08 -2.93
C LEU A 2 -74.25 1.31 -4.11
N SER A 3 -73.21 1.86 -4.73
CA SER A 3 -72.15 1.08 -5.40
C SER A 3 -70.84 1.90 -5.46
N LEU A 4 -69.90 1.55 -4.59
CA LEU A 4 -68.48 1.91 -4.62
C LEU A 4 -67.77 1.31 -5.84
N LYS A 5 -66.92 2.07 -6.54
CA LYS A 5 -65.60 1.62 -7.04
C LYS A 5 -64.64 2.83 -7.02
N ARG A 6 -63.78 2.92 -6.00
CA ARG A 6 -62.32 2.65 -6.01
C ARG A 6 -61.55 3.66 -6.87
N SER A 7 -61.00 4.71 -6.25
CA SER A 7 -59.63 4.79 -5.71
C SER A 7 -58.56 4.80 -6.80
N GLY A 8 -57.88 5.94 -6.97
CA GLY A 8 -56.78 6.10 -7.91
C GLY A 8 -56.13 7.49 -7.87
N ILE A 9 -55.72 7.95 -6.69
CA ILE A 9 -54.66 8.96 -6.57
C ILE A 9 -53.58 8.29 -5.72
N VAL A 10 -52.34 8.28 -6.23
CA VAL A 10 -51.11 8.61 -5.49
C VAL A 10 -49.97 8.70 -6.53
N LEU A 11 -49.47 9.92 -6.69
CA LEU A 11 -48.14 10.27 -7.18
C LEU A 11 -47.08 9.34 -6.58
N LEU A 12 -46.09 8.88 -7.35
CA LEU A 12 -44.68 8.82 -6.94
C LEU A 12 -43.82 8.13 -8.00
N LEU A 13 -42.52 8.44 -7.95
CA LEU A 13 -41.38 7.88 -8.71
C LEU A 13 -40.93 8.68 -9.94
N SER A 14 -40.67 9.98 -9.74
CA SER A 14 -39.50 10.57 -10.38
C SER A 14 -38.26 10.15 -9.59
N VAL A 15 -37.59 9.15 -10.14
CA VAL A 15 -36.29 8.60 -9.72
C VAL A 15 -35.31 9.76 -9.53
N GLY A 16 -34.90 10.00 -8.29
CA GLY A 16 -33.72 10.80 -8.00
C GLY A 16 -32.49 10.05 -8.48
N LEU A 17 -32.00 10.38 -9.67
CA LEU A 17 -30.63 10.09 -10.05
C LEU A 17 -29.72 10.86 -9.09
N LEU A 18 -29.28 10.20 -8.02
CA LEU A 18 -28.07 10.60 -7.32
C LEU A 18 -26.91 10.30 -8.27
N ILE A 19 -26.58 11.31 -9.09
CA ILE A 19 -25.28 11.37 -9.76
C ILE A 19 -24.29 11.59 -8.62
N THR A 20 -23.77 10.51 -8.04
CA THR A 20 -22.59 10.58 -7.19
C THR A 20 -21.47 11.12 -8.07
N SER A 21 -21.25 12.43 -7.94
CA SER A 21 -20.07 13.11 -8.44
C SER A 21 -18.85 12.27 -8.06
N CYS A 22 -18.20 11.67 -9.05
CA CYS A 22 -16.86 11.12 -8.87
C CYS A 22 -15.99 12.28 -8.40
N SER A 23 -15.71 12.32 -7.09
CA SER A 23 -14.78 13.30 -6.51
C SER A 23 -13.48 13.26 -7.32
N SER A 24 -13.09 14.40 -7.89
CA SER A 24 -11.86 14.57 -8.66
C SER A 24 -10.61 14.64 -7.77
N LYS A 25 -10.72 14.24 -6.49
CA LYS A 25 -9.65 14.20 -5.49
C LYS A 25 -9.20 12.74 -5.33
N PRO A 26 -8.00 12.35 -5.77
CA PRO A 26 -7.54 10.96 -5.70
C PRO A 26 -7.47 10.43 -4.26
N TYR A 27 -7.18 11.30 -3.28
CA TYR A 27 -7.15 10.96 -1.86
C TYR A 27 -8.38 11.46 -1.08
N GLY A 28 -9.45 11.88 -1.77
CA GLY A 28 -10.65 12.44 -1.13
C GLY A 28 -11.50 11.45 -0.34
N HIS A 29 -11.08 10.18 -0.28
CA HIS A 29 -11.70 9.17 0.58
C HIS A 29 -11.23 9.26 2.04
N TYR A 30 -10.13 9.96 2.32
CA TYR A 30 -9.66 10.23 3.69
C TYR A 30 -10.49 11.35 4.35
N ARG A 31 -10.73 11.21 5.66
CA ARG A 31 -11.49 12.18 6.46
C ARG A 31 -10.56 13.05 7.30
N ASP A 32 -10.94 14.31 7.52
CA ASP A 32 -10.19 15.26 8.35
C ASP A 32 -9.96 14.75 9.77
N ASN A 33 -10.92 14.02 10.33
CA ASN A 33 -10.84 13.52 11.69
C ASN A 33 -10.15 12.15 11.81
N GLN A 34 -9.57 11.63 10.73
CA GLN A 34 -8.91 10.33 10.68
C GLN A 34 -7.57 10.49 9.97
N MET A 35 -6.55 10.95 10.71
CA MET A 35 -5.19 11.02 10.17
C MET A 35 -4.67 9.60 9.96
N ILE A 36 -4.61 9.19 8.70
CA ILE A 36 -4.15 7.85 8.32
C ILE A 36 -2.82 7.99 7.59
N GLY A 37 -1.89 7.11 7.94
CA GLY A 37 -0.60 7.04 7.30
C GLY A 37 -0.01 5.65 7.39
N PHE A 38 1.27 5.56 7.02
CA PHE A 38 2.04 4.32 7.04
C PHE A 38 3.29 4.51 7.88
N ILE A 39 3.67 3.48 8.64
CA ILE A 39 4.92 3.49 9.40
C ILE A 39 6.11 3.38 8.43
N ASP A 40 6.96 4.41 8.37
CA ASP A 40 8.18 4.47 7.55
C ASP A 40 9.48 4.41 8.38
N GLY A 41 9.36 4.36 9.71
CA GLY A 41 10.49 4.20 10.60
C GLY A 41 10.06 3.84 12.01
N LEU A 42 10.84 3.00 12.67
CA LEU A 42 10.69 2.61 14.07
C LEU A 42 12.05 2.75 14.74
N ASP A 43 12.14 3.61 15.76
CA ASP A 43 13.29 3.70 16.65
C ASP A 43 12.97 3.01 17.97
N GLU A 44 13.58 1.85 18.19
CA GLU A 44 13.38 1.04 19.40
C GLU A 44 13.89 1.74 20.67
N GLN A 45 14.96 2.53 20.57
CA GLN A 45 15.61 3.16 21.71
C GLN A 45 14.84 4.38 22.19
N GLU A 46 14.45 5.24 21.24
CA GLU A 46 13.72 6.48 21.54
C GLU A 46 12.19 6.29 21.59
N LYS A 47 11.72 5.10 21.22
CA LYS A 47 10.30 4.76 21.06
C LYS A 47 9.60 5.72 20.12
N THR A 48 10.25 6.05 19.02
CA THR A 48 9.78 7.02 18.03
C THR A 48 9.30 6.29 16.77
N VAL A 49 8.17 6.73 16.24
CA VAL A 49 7.60 6.23 14.99
C VAL A 49 7.56 7.38 13.99
N ARG A 50 8.10 7.11 12.80
CA ARG A 50 7.97 7.99 11.64
C ARG A 50 6.80 7.51 10.79
N PHE A 51 5.85 8.39 10.55
CA PHE A 51 4.67 8.13 9.73
C PHE A 51 4.74 8.93 8.44
N ASN A 52 4.47 8.28 7.32
CA ASN A 52 4.16 8.94 6.07
C ASN A 52 2.66 9.17 6.00
N ILE A 53 2.28 10.43 6.06
CA ILE A 53 0.89 10.91 6.05
C ILE A 53 0.58 11.67 4.76
N SER A 54 1.39 11.50 3.71
CA SER A 54 1.29 12.26 2.47
C SER A 54 -0.11 12.18 1.85
N GLU A 55 -0.70 10.98 1.78
CA GLU A 55 -2.04 10.81 1.21
C GLU A 55 -3.11 11.55 2.01
N TRP A 56 -3.06 11.46 3.34
CA TRP A 56 -3.99 12.18 4.21
C TRP A 56 -3.77 13.69 4.13
N ALA A 57 -2.52 14.16 4.07
CA ALA A 57 -2.18 15.57 3.98
C ALA A 57 -2.63 16.18 2.62
N LYS A 58 -2.65 15.37 1.56
CA LYS A 58 -3.08 15.74 0.20
C LYS A 58 -4.57 15.48 -0.06
N ARG A 59 -5.34 15.02 0.93
CA ARG A 59 -6.75 14.59 0.75
C ARG A 59 -7.67 15.63 0.12
N ASP A 60 -7.36 16.91 0.30
CA ASP A 60 -8.14 18.02 -0.23
C ASP A 60 -7.65 18.56 -1.57
N GLU A 61 -6.51 18.09 -2.07
CA GLU A 61 -5.94 18.55 -3.32
C GLU A 61 -6.76 18.06 -4.53
N PRO A 62 -7.13 18.98 -5.45
CA PRO A 62 -7.90 18.62 -6.64
C PRO A 62 -7.00 18.10 -7.77
N GLY A 63 -7.54 17.13 -8.53
CA GLY A 63 -7.06 16.80 -9.87
C GLY A 63 -6.01 15.69 -9.94
N PRO A 64 -5.66 15.26 -11.17
CA PRO A 64 -4.72 14.16 -11.42
C PRO A 64 -3.24 14.57 -11.31
N ALA A 65 -2.95 15.87 -11.17
CA ALA A 65 -1.61 16.45 -11.11
C ALA A 65 -1.32 16.99 -9.70
N ILE A 66 -1.54 16.15 -8.70
CA ILE A 66 -1.11 16.43 -7.33
C ILE A 66 0.40 16.63 -7.33
N GLU A 67 0.86 17.67 -6.65
CA GLU A 67 2.28 17.95 -6.51
C GLU A 67 2.99 16.78 -5.80
N ASP A 68 4.20 16.47 -6.24
CA ASP A 68 5.00 15.37 -5.70
C ASP A 68 5.75 15.78 -4.42
N TRP A 69 5.02 16.26 -3.42
CA TRP A 69 5.57 16.54 -2.09
C TRP A 69 5.26 15.41 -1.10
N GLY A 70 6.15 15.15 -0.15
CA GLY A 70 5.90 14.22 0.96
C GLY A 70 5.49 14.95 2.22
N ALA A 71 4.58 14.38 3.02
CA ALA A 71 4.43 14.75 4.41
C ALA A 71 4.77 13.59 5.33
N GLU A 72 5.52 13.97 6.36
CA GLU A 72 5.98 13.10 7.41
C GLU A 72 5.50 13.65 8.75
N TYR A 73 5.16 12.73 9.65
CA TYR A 73 4.87 13.02 11.04
C TYR A 73 5.71 12.08 11.89
N GLU A 74 6.52 12.63 12.77
CA GLU A 74 7.30 11.85 13.74
C GLU A 74 6.68 12.00 15.12
N ALA A 75 6.51 10.89 15.83
CA ALA A 75 5.91 10.90 17.15
C ALA A 75 6.55 9.86 18.07
N ARG A 76 6.68 10.22 19.35
CA ARG A 76 7.08 9.31 20.42
C ARG A 76 5.86 8.53 20.93
N VAL A 77 6.00 7.23 21.05
CA VAL A 77 4.99 6.33 21.63
C VAL A 77 5.32 6.12 23.10
N LEU A 78 4.48 6.67 23.97
CA LEU A 78 4.64 6.56 25.42
C LEU A 78 3.86 5.36 25.96
N GLU A 79 4.09 4.98 27.22
CA GLU A 79 3.28 3.96 27.90
C GLU A 79 1.79 4.33 27.98
N SER A 80 1.47 5.63 27.93
CA SER A 80 0.11 6.14 27.89
C SER A 80 -0.54 6.08 26.51
N THR A 81 0.24 5.91 25.43
CA THR A 81 -0.29 5.78 24.08
C THR A 81 -1.00 4.44 23.95
N THR A 82 -2.28 4.48 23.62
CA THR A 82 -3.07 3.26 23.38
C THR A 82 -2.78 2.74 21.98
N ILE A 83 -2.43 1.46 21.85
CA ILE A 83 -2.26 0.82 20.53
C ILE A 83 -3.31 -0.27 20.41
N THR A 84 -4.12 -0.21 19.35
CA THR A 84 -5.16 -1.19 19.08
C THR A 84 -5.16 -1.61 17.61
N ASN A 85 -5.89 -2.67 17.27
CA ASN A 85 -6.30 -2.95 15.89
C ASN A 85 -7.76 -2.54 15.64
N GLU A 86 -8.24 -2.67 14.41
CA GLU A 86 -9.63 -2.39 14.04
C GLU A 86 -10.69 -3.18 14.83
N ALA A 87 -10.32 -4.32 15.43
CA ALA A 87 -11.19 -5.11 16.30
C ALA A 87 -11.20 -4.62 17.76
N GLY A 88 -10.39 -3.61 18.10
CA GLY A 88 -10.23 -3.08 19.45
C GLY A 88 -9.34 -3.93 20.36
N GLU A 89 -8.61 -4.91 19.81
CA GLU A 89 -7.62 -5.67 20.56
C GLU A 89 -6.47 -4.77 20.96
N LYS A 90 -6.04 -4.85 22.23
CA LYS A 90 -4.93 -4.06 22.74
C LYS A 90 -3.60 -4.68 22.32
N LEU A 91 -2.76 -3.88 21.68
CA LEU A 91 -1.45 -4.22 21.18
C LEU A 91 -0.36 -3.44 21.93
N GLY A 92 0.89 -3.78 21.66
CA GLY A 92 2.07 -3.10 22.18
C GLY A 92 3.02 -2.64 21.08
N TRP A 93 4.08 -1.95 21.50
CA TRP A 93 5.14 -1.48 20.62
C TRP A 93 5.70 -2.58 19.70
N VAL A 94 5.87 -3.80 20.24
CA VAL A 94 6.42 -4.96 19.51
C VAL A 94 5.53 -5.46 18.37
N ASP A 95 4.28 -5.00 18.29
CA ASP A 95 3.33 -5.34 17.23
C ASP A 95 3.38 -4.34 16.06
N LEU A 96 4.05 -3.20 16.23
CA LEU A 96 4.27 -2.24 15.15
C LEU A 96 5.26 -2.83 14.14
N ARG A 97 5.00 -2.56 12.85
CA ARG A 97 5.78 -3.06 11.71
C ARG A 97 5.98 -1.94 10.69
N LEU A 98 7.12 -1.96 10.00
CA LEU A 98 7.35 -1.06 8.87
C LEU A 98 6.32 -1.31 7.76
N GLY A 99 5.88 -0.27 7.08
CA GLY A 99 4.84 -0.31 6.05
C GLY A 99 3.41 -0.49 6.59
N GLN A 100 3.22 -0.66 7.90
CA GLN A 100 1.89 -0.85 8.50
C GLN A 100 1.04 0.41 8.34
N LYS A 101 -0.20 0.24 7.87
CA LYS A 101 -1.21 1.30 7.84
C LYS A 101 -1.77 1.52 9.24
N VAL A 102 -1.87 2.78 9.62
CA VAL A 102 -2.29 3.19 10.97
C VAL A 102 -3.16 4.44 10.90
N GLN A 103 -4.20 4.49 11.73
CA GLN A 103 -4.85 5.74 12.12
C GLN A 103 -4.14 6.30 13.35
N ILE A 104 -3.90 7.61 13.34
CA ILE A 104 -3.17 8.35 14.36
C ILE A 104 -4.13 9.35 15.01
N ASN A 105 -4.32 9.23 16.32
CA ASN A 105 -5.25 10.03 17.10
C ASN A 105 -4.50 10.80 18.22
N PRO A 106 -4.83 12.09 18.46
CA PRO A 106 -5.74 12.89 17.66
C PRO A 106 -5.16 13.14 16.25
N PRO A 107 -6.02 13.35 15.24
CA PRO A 107 -5.55 13.79 13.94
C PRO A 107 -4.83 15.13 14.09
N SER A 108 -3.77 15.36 13.30
CA SER A 108 -3.00 16.60 13.37
C SER A 108 -3.92 17.81 13.22
N THR A 109 -4.15 18.50 14.34
CA THR A 109 -4.72 19.84 14.36
C THR A 109 -3.56 20.83 14.42
N LYS A 110 -3.83 22.14 14.30
CA LYS A 110 -2.80 23.20 14.22
C LYS A 110 -1.75 23.20 15.36
N VAL A 111 -1.92 22.37 16.39
CA VAL A 111 -0.94 22.03 17.41
C VAL A 111 -0.61 20.54 17.25
N VAL A 112 0.50 20.25 16.59
CA VAL A 112 1.02 18.88 16.49
C VAL A 112 1.57 18.50 17.86
N THR A 113 0.96 17.52 18.53
CA THR A 113 1.59 16.87 19.67
C THR A 113 2.67 15.93 19.13
N ASP A 114 3.82 15.89 19.78
CA ASP A 114 4.90 14.95 19.49
C ASP A 114 4.57 13.52 19.99
N THR A 115 3.38 13.34 20.55
CA THR A 115 2.91 12.10 21.18
C THR A 115 1.44 11.87 20.79
N PRO A 116 1.09 10.73 20.18
CA PRO A 116 -0.29 10.37 19.92
C PRO A 116 -0.94 9.76 21.17
N ASP A 117 -2.22 10.04 21.36
CA ASP A 117 -3.04 9.42 22.40
C ASP A 117 -3.34 7.96 22.03
N GLU A 118 -3.60 7.71 20.74
CA GLU A 118 -3.96 6.40 20.24
C GLU A 118 -3.43 6.15 18.82
N LEU A 119 -2.97 4.92 18.58
CA LEU A 119 -2.66 4.36 17.28
C LEU A 119 -3.57 3.17 17.01
N ILE A 120 -4.31 3.20 15.91
CA ILE A 120 -5.17 2.08 15.47
C ILE A 120 -4.54 1.46 14.23
N ILE A 121 -4.07 0.22 14.35
CA ILE A 121 -3.56 -0.59 13.24
C ILE A 121 -4.72 -0.97 12.33
N LEU A 122 -4.61 -0.56 11.06
CA LEU A 122 -5.63 -0.80 10.04
C LEU A 122 -5.24 -2.01 9.18
N SER A 123 -6.22 -2.85 8.86
CA SER A 123 -6.03 -3.94 7.91
C SER A 123 -5.78 -3.39 6.52
N MET A 124 -4.90 -4.04 5.77
CA MET A 124 -4.68 -3.76 4.36
C MET A 124 -5.11 -4.97 3.53
N PRO A 125 -5.90 -4.79 2.46
CA PRO A 125 -6.12 -5.85 1.50
C PRO A 125 -4.78 -6.23 0.83
N ASN A 126 -4.72 -7.45 0.29
CA ASN A 126 -3.49 -7.96 -0.34
C ASN A 126 -2.95 -7.02 -1.42
N GLU A 127 -3.81 -6.44 -2.25
CA GLU A 127 -3.41 -5.48 -3.29
C GLU A 127 -2.70 -4.26 -2.71
N GLU A 128 -3.21 -3.69 -1.61
CA GLU A 128 -2.59 -2.54 -0.93
C GLU A 128 -1.23 -2.93 -0.34
N LEU A 129 -1.09 -4.13 0.24
CA LEU A 129 0.20 -4.64 0.73
C LEU A 129 1.23 -4.76 -0.41
N LEU A 130 0.83 -5.33 -1.54
CA LEU A 130 1.70 -5.50 -2.71
C LEU A 130 2.10 -4.16 -3.32
N MET A 131 1.15 -3.22 -3.43
CA MET A 131 1.40 -1.86 -3.89
C MET A 131 2.36 -1.14 -2.95
N ARG A 132 2.14 -1.23 -1.63
CA ARG A 132 2.94 -0.55 -0.62
C ARG A 132 4.38 -1.05 -0.56
N ALA A 133 4.57 -2.35 -0.78
CA ALA A 133 5.88 -2.97 -0.94
C ALA A 133 6.53 -2.69 -2.31
N GLY A 134 5.84 -1.98 -3.22
CA GLY A 134 6.37 -1.66 -4.54
C GLY A 134 6.59 -2.89 -5.43
N LEU A 135 5.73 -3.91 -5.30
CA LEU A 135 5.85 -5.15 -6.07
C LEU A 135 5.06 -5.13 -7.38
N LEU A 136 3.94 -4.42 -7.42
CA LEU A 136 3.06 -4.38 -8.60
C LEU A 136 3.64 -3.56 -9.75
N ALA A 137 3.31 -3.96 -10.98
CA ALA A 137 3.56 -3.14 -12.16
C ALA A 137 2.69 -1.88 -12.14
N SER A 138 3.20 -0.78 -12.69
CA SER A 138 2.48 0.51 -12.70
C SER A 138 1.47 0.64 -13.83
N ARG A 139 1.54 -0.20 -14.88
CA ARG A 139 0.68 -0.11 -16.06
C ARG A 139 0.22 -1.48 -16.52
N LYS A 140 -1.00 -1.54 -17.04
CA LYS A 140 -1.58 -2.77 -17.58
C LYS A 140 -0.73 -3.28 -18.75
N GLY A 141 -0.36 -4.56 -18.70
CA GLY A 141 0.50 -5.21 -19.69
C GLY A 141 1.99 -5.17 -19.35
N ASP A 142 2.40 -4.29 -18.42
CA ASP A 142 3.77 -4.28 -17.92
C ASP A 142 3.98 -5.40 -16.89
N LEU A 143 5.24 -5.85 -16.76
CA LEU A 143 5.65 -6.88 -15.81
C LEU A 143 6.80 -6.39 -14.94
N ARG A 144 6.53 -6.06 -13.68
CA ARG A 144 7.57 -5.62 -12.75
C ARG A 144 8.34 -6.83 -12.23
N THR A 145 9.68 -6.74 -12.26
CA THR A 145 10.56 -7.77 -11.72
C THR A 145 11.27 -7.26 -10.47
N THR A 146 11.11 -7.97 -9.36
CA THR A 146 11.78 -7.68 -8.10
C THR A 146 12.64 -8.85 -7.69
N VAL A 147 13.93 -8.60 -7.44
CA VAL A 147 14.83 -9.60 -6.85
C VAL A 147 14.83 -9.44 -5.34
N VAL A 148 14.31 -10.44 -4.64
CA VAL A 148 14.34 -10.50 -3.18
C VAL A 148 15.61 -11.21 -2.74
N TYR A 149 16.37 -10.61 -1.82
CA TYR A 149 17.65 -11.14 -1.34
C TYR A 149 17.76 -11.09 0.18
N GLY A 150 18.72 -11.82 0.76
CA GLY A 150 18.86 -11.95 2.21
C GLY A 150 19.29 -10.65 2.89
N LYS A 151 18.89 -10.50 4.17
CA LYS A 151 19.26 -9.34 4.99
C LYS A 151 20.77 -9.28 5.21
N GLY A 152 21.36 -8.11 4.97
CA GLY A 152 22.80 -7.85 5.06
C GLY A 152 23.63 -8.38 3.88
N GLU A 153 22.99 -9.02 2.89
CA GLU A 153 23.69 -9.50 1.70
C GLU A 153 23.87 -8.38 0.67
N SER A 154 24.88 -8.52 -0.19
CA SER A 154 25.04 -7.61 -1.34
C SER A 154 23.95 -7.85 -2.37
N GLN A 155 23.46 -6.77 -2.99
CA GLN A 155 22.46 -6.86 -4.06
C GLN A 155 22.95 -7.79 -5.18
N PRO A 156 22.23 -8.90 -5.45
CA PRO A 156 22.59 -9.82 -6.51
C PRO A 156 22.18 -9.24 -7.86
N TYR A 157 22.84 -9.67 -8.93
CA TYR A 157 22.50 -9.28 -10.30
C TYR A 157 22.40 -7.75 -10.53
N PRO A 158 23.49 -7.00 -10.32
CA PRO A 158 23.53 -5.57 -10.68
C PRO A 158 23.24 -5.41 -12.17
N LEU A 159 22.56 -4.32 -12.56
CA LEU A 159 22.09 -4.14 -13.95
C LEU A 159 23.25 -4.16 -14.95
N GLU A 160 24.43 -3.69 -14.53
CA GLU A 160 25.66 -3.64 -15.31
C GLU A 160 26.23 -5.04 -15.62
N ALA A 161 25.80 -6.07 -14.90
CA ALA A 161 26.22 -7.45 -15.15
C ALA A 161 25.44 -8.13 -16.29
N PHE A 162 24.31 -7.56 -16.71
CA PHE A 162 23.50 -8.12 -17.79
C PHE A 162 23.98 -7.65 -19.16
N LYS A 163 23.76 -8.50 -20.17
CA LYS A 163 23.84 -8.04 -21.56
C LYS A 163 22.70 -7.05 -21.82
N GLU A 164 22.91 -6.14 -22.77
CA GLU A 164 21.93 -5.10 -23.13
C GLU A 164 20.53 -5.66 -23.37
N GLU A 165 20.43 -6.79 -24.08
CA GLU A 165 19.13 -7.43 -24.37
C GLU A 165 18.46 -8.00 -23.11
N GLU A 166 19.22 -8.61 -22.21
CA GLU A 166 18.73 -9.16 -20.95
C GLU A 166 18.26 -8.03 -20.04
N ALA A 167 19.04 -6.94 -19.94
CA ALA A 167 18.69 -5.74 -19.21
C ALA A 167 17.39 -5.12 -19.75
N ARG A 168 17.24 -5.03 -21.08
CA ARG A 168 16.03 -4.52 -21.73
C ARG A 168 14.79 -5.35 -21.38
N ILE A 169 14.90 -6.68 -21.41
CA ILE A 169 13.80 -7.59 -21.05
C ILE A 169 13.43 -7.44 -19.57
N LEU A 170 14.42 -7.40 -18.66
CA LEU A 170 14.18 -7.26 -17.22
C LEU A 170 13.57 -5.91 -16.86
N MET A 171 14.05 -4.83 -17.48
CA MET A 171 13.57 -3.48 -17.22
C MET A 171 12.18 -3.19 -17.77
N ASN A 172 11.65 -4.00 -18.69
CA ASN A 172 10.28 -3.82 -19.18
C ASN A 172 9.29 -3.95 -18.00
N GLY A 173 8.56 -2.88 -17.66
CA GLY A 173 7.68 -2.82 -16.49
C GLY A 173 8.36 -2.51 -15.14
N GLY A 174 9.68 -2.31 -15.14
CA GLY A 174 10.47 -1.97 -13.97
C GLY A 174 11.24 -3.16 -13.39
N TYR A 175 12.45 -2.86 -12.91
CA TYR A 175 13.34 -3.80 -12.23
C TYR A 175 13.76 -3.20 -10.90
N SER A 176 13.74 -3.99 -9.83
CA SER A 176 14.17 -3.53 -8.50
C SER A 176 14.73 -4.65 -7.65
N TRP A 177 15.42 -4.27 -6.57
CA TRP A 177 15.86 -5.17 -5.53
C TRP A 177 15.11 -4.88 -4.25
N MET A 178 14.84 -5.92 -3.48
CA MET A 178 14.21 -5.84 -2.17
C MET A 178 15.00 -6.71 -1.19
N GLU A 179 15.60 -6.07 -0.20
CA GLU A 179 16.16 -6.79 0.93
C GLU A 179 15.02 -7.39 1.76
N HIS A 180 15.12 -8.67 2.10
CA HIS A 180 14.13 -9.29 2.98
C HIS A 180 14.25 -8.71 4.40
N ASP A 181 13.18 -8.07 4.88
CA ASP A 181 13.06 -7.64 6.26
C ASP A 181 11.84 -8.29 6.95
N PRO A 182 12.03 -9.21 7.91
CA PRO A 182 10.92 -9.84 8.62
C PRO A 182 10.17 -8.88 9.56
N ALA A 183 10.71 -7.67 9.80
CA ALA A 183 10.04 -6.61 10.55
C ALA A 183 9.11 -5.74 9.69
N TYR A 184 9.08 -5.94 8.38
CA TYR A 184 8.11 -5.31 7.48
C TYR A 184 6.74 -5.97 7.62
N VAL A 185 5.66 -5.19 7.43
CA VAL A 185 4.27 -5.65 7.57
C VAL A 185 3.95 -6.84 6.65
N MET A 186 4.55 -6.85 5.46
CA MET A 186 4.51 -7.97 4.54
C MET A 186 5.81 -8.76 4.63
N ASP A 187 5.78 -9.86 5.37
CA ASP A 187 6.84 -10.86 5.33
C ASP A 187 6.81 -11.56 3.97
N VAL A 188 7.61 -11.06 3.02
CA VAL A 188 7.68 -11.59 1.65
C VAL A 188 8.10 -13.05 1.59
N GLN A 189 8.95 -13.50 2.53
CA GLN A 189 9.39 -14.89 2.57
C GLN A 189 8.20 -15.81 2.85
N LYS A 190 7.40 -15.47 3.86
CA LYS A 190 6.18 -16.23 4.19
C LYS A 190 5.10 -16.05 3.13
N ALA A 191 4.85 -14.83 2.68
CA ALA A 191 3.79 -14.50 1.73
C ALA A 191 3.92 -15.29 0.42
N PHE A 192 5.16 -15.44 -0.09
CA PHE A 192 5.42 -16.12 -1.36
C PHE A 192 6.05 -17.51 -1.20
N ARG A 193 6.17 -18.02 0.04
CA ARG A 193 6.77 -19.32 0.36
C ARG A 193 8.15 -19.46 -0.29
N ILE A 194 9.05 -18.55 0.06
CA ILE A 194 10.41 -18.49 -0.48
C ILE A 194 11.29 -19.40 0.38
N ASP A 195 11.80 -20.46 -0.24
CA ASP A 195 12.63 -21.46 0.43
C ASP A 195 14.11 -21.05 0.45
N ALA A 196 14.57 -20.31 -0.58
CA ALA A 196 15.93 -19.82 -0.69
C ALA A 196 15.99 -18.41 -1.31
N PHE A 197 17.04 -17.66 -0.95
CA PHE A 197 17.39 -16.39 -1.57
C PHE A 197 18.67 -16.53 -2.41
N PRO A 198 18.86 -15.71 -3.45
CA PRO A 198 17.90 -14.74 -3.97
C PRO A 198 16.78 -15.38 -4.80
N VAL A 199 15.65 -14.70 -4.90
CA VAL A 199 14.51 -15.14 -5.72
C VAL A 199 13.95 -13.98 -6.54
N PHE A 200 13.58 -14.26 -7.77
CA PHE A 200 12.88 -13.33 -8.65
C PHE A 200 11.37 -13.48 -8.45
N LEU A 201 10.71 -12.35 -8.23
CA LEU A 201 9.26 -12.23 -8.25
C LEU A 201 8.87 -11.32 -9.41
N VAL A 202 7.98 -11.80 -10.27
CA VAL A 202 7.43 -11.02 -11.39
C VAL A 202 5.95 -10.80 -11.16
N PHE A 203 5.54 -9.54 -11.14
CA PHE A 203 4.16 -9.12 -10.94
C PHE A 203 3.62 -8.40 -12.16
N ASP A 204 2.34 -8.57 -12.42
CA ASP A 204 1.58 -7.63 -13.22
C ASP A 204 1.00 -6.52 -12.32
N THR A 205 -0.07 -5.84 -12.76
CA THR A 205 -0.72 -4.79 -11.99
C THR A 205 -1.50 -5.28 -10.77
N GLU A 206 -1.74 -6.58 -10.62
CA GLU A 206 -2.65 -7.13 -9.61
C GLU A 206 -2.01 -8.28 -8.81
N THR A 207 -1.19 -9.14 -9.43
CA THR A 207 -0.79 -10.42 -8.86
C THR A 207 0.64 -10.85 -9.24
N LEU A 208 1.16 -11.80 -8.47
CA LEU A 208 2.40 -12.51 -8.80
C LEU A 208 2.13 -13.47 -9.96
N VAL A 209 2.85 -13.30 -11.06
CA VAL A 209 2.71 -14.14 -12.27
C VAL A 209 3.86 -15.12 -12.45
N LEU A 210 5.02 -14.87 -11.83
CA LEU A 210 6.15 -15.80 -11.82
C LEU A 210 6.97 -15.65 -10.53
N LYS A 211 7.33 -16.77 -9.91
CA LYS A 211 8.38 -16.88 -8.90
C LYS A 211 9.44 -17.85 -9.41
N SER A 212 10.70 -17.45 -9.44
CA SER A 212 11.80 -18.33 -9.84
C SER A 212 13.10 -17.95 -9.16
N GLU A 213 13.95 -18.93 -8.87
CA GLU A 213 15.32 -18.73 -8.40
C GLU A 213 16.32 -18.58 -9.57
N ARG A 214 15.83 -18.71 -10.81
CA ARG A 214 16.65 -18.82 -12.01
C ARG A 214 16.37 -17.68 -12.97
N LEU A 215 17.40 -16.89 -13.25
CA LEU A 215 17.35 -15.77 -14.18
C LEU A 215 16.86 -16.19 -15.57
N GLU A 216 17.30 -17.35 -16.08
CA GLU A 216 16.95 -17.80 -17.42
C GLU A 216 15.45 -18.03 -17.59
N GLU A 217 14.77 -18.50 -16.54
CA GLU A 217 13.33 -18.73 -16.53
C GLU A 217 12.57 -17.40 -16.57
N VAL A 218 13.05 -16.38 -15.84
CA VAL A 218 12.49 -15.03 -15.86
C VAL A 218 12.61 -14.40 -17.23
N LEU A 219 13.80 -14.49 -17.85
CA LEU A 219 14.05 -13.95 -19.19
C LEU A 219 13.18 -14.62 -20.24
N ALA A 220 13.08 -15.97 -20.21
CA ALA A 220 12.23 -16.72 -21.13
C ALA A 220 10.75 -16.33 -20.99
N PHE A 221 10.25 -16.26 -19.74
CA PHE A 221 8.86 -15.87 -19.46
C PHE A 221 8.54 -14.45 -19.96
N LYS A 222 9.38 -13.46 -19.65
CA LYS A 222 9.14 -12.07 -20.07
C LYS A 222 9.25 -11.92 -21.59
N LYS A 223 10.15 -12.66 -22.24
CA LYS A 223 10.27 -12.64 -23.70
C LYS A 223 8.99 -13.17 -24.37
N GLU A 224 8.48 -14.31 -23.94
CA GLU A 224 7.23 -14.88 -24.47
C GLU A 224 6.04 -13.92 -24.31
N ARG A 225 5.95 -13.25 -23.15
CA ARG A 225 4.89 -12.28 -22.88
C ARG A 225 4.98 -11.00 -23.71
N ASN A 226 6.19 -10.55 -24.06
CA ASN A 226 6.38 -9.37 -24.90
C ASN A 226 6.07 -9.63 -26.39
N GLU A 227 6.01 -10.89 -26.81
CA GLU A 227 5.72 -11.31 -28.19
C GLU A 227 4.22 -11.55 -28.45
N GLN A 228 3.37 -11.46 -27.42
CA GLN A 228 1.91 -11.60 -27.48
C GLN A 228 1.20 -10.24 -27.53
#